data_AF-A0A1Z2XU26-F1
#
_entry.id   AF-A0A1Z2XU26-F1
#
_cell.length_a   1.000
_cell.length_b   1.000
_cell.length_c   1.000
_cell.angle_alpha   90.00
_cell.angle_beta   90.00
_cell.angle_gamma   90.00
#
_symmetry.space_group_name_H-M   'P 1'
#
loop_
_entity.id
_entity.type
_entity.pdbx_description
1 polymer ?
#
loop_
_entity_poly.entity_id
_entity_poly.type
_entity_poly.pdbx_seq_one_letter_code
_entity_poly.pdbx_strand_id
1 'polypeptide(L)'
;MAMRYGYFDSEITGVDSEGMPIFDRAETSELFRLLFAKLLTNGVLALPGDCFQVVAGSSGLTVKIRPGFGLINGAFAYDGAEETYALATAPTQYSRIDRVVLRCNYLERLCEIIVKTGTPAANPAPPELLQPSSGDYYELGLALVSIGTNQGVITQSSITDTRADSSVCGFITQLIDHLDTEVFYDQFNAFYTEFVEKSDASYEMFQNMATQAYNGYTAAIDEYIEQLEAKGNADLTATTEALKEFQRNSQNAFNAWFAEVQGLLDEDVAGRLINITNEQGERLSLLEYMNIHNDFFAPLLDDDGNVILDDDDNAVMVDWKYMYA
;
A
#
# COMPACT_ATOMS: atom_id res chain seq x y z
N MET A 1 -28.17 48.94 18.77
CA MET A 1 -28.99 49.43 17.64
C MET A 1 -30.24 48.58 17.55
N ALA A 2 -31.38 49.18 17.19
CA ALA A 2 -32.59 48.42 16.86
C ALA A 2 -32.40 47.66 15.53
N MET A 3 -33.14 46.57 15.34
CA MET A 3 -33.14 45.81 14.08
C MET A 3 -33.58 46.71 12.91
N ARG A 4 -32.76 46.80 11.87
CA ARG A 4 -33.07 47.50 10.60
C ARG A 4 -33.40 46.48 9.51
N TYR A 5 -34.35 46.79 8.65
CA TYR A 5 -34.85 45.92 7.57
C TYR A 5 -35.26 46.80 6.38
N GLY A 6 -35.16 46.29 5.15
CA GLY A 6 -35.31 47.07 3.91
C GLY A 6 -36.03 46.35 2.78
N TYR A 7 -36.24 47.08 1.68
CA TYR A 7 -36.93 46.65 0.44
C TYR A 7 -38.44 46.36 0.59
N PHE A 8 -39.07 46.98 1.58
CA PHE A 8 -40.52 47.06 1.69
C PHE A 8 -41.01 48.40 1.13
N ASP A 9 -42.19 48.39 0.52
CA ASP A 9 -42.83 49.62 0.07
C ASP A 9 -43.16 50.49 1.27
N SER A 10 -42.73 51.75 1.23
CA SER A 10 -43.13 52.75 2.22
C SER A 10 -44.58 53.21 1.96
N GLU A 11 -45.33 53.48 3.02
CA GLU A 11 -46.68 54.04 2.91
C GLU A 11 -46.63 55.57 2.81
N ILE A 12 -47.52 56.15 2.00
CA ILE A 12 -47.67 57.60 1.91
C ILE A 12 -48.50 58.07 3.11
N THR A 13 -47.87 58.83 4.00
CA THR A 13 -48.49 59.36 5.22
C THR A 13 -48.97 60.81 5.08
N GLY A 14 -48.60 61.46 3.97
CA GLY A 14 -49.00 62.83 3.68
C GLY A 14 -48.36 63.36 2.41
N VAL A 15 -48.50 64.67 2.21
CA VAL A 15 -47.88 65.42 1.10
C VAL A 15 -47.26 66.68 1.69
N ASP A 16 -46.05 67.04 1.27
CA ASP A 16 -45.37 68.24 1.73
C ASP A 16 -45.87 69.52 1.03
N SER A 17 -45.29 70.68 1.39
CA SER A 17 -45.66 71.98 0.83
C SER A 17 -45.36 72.13 -0.67
N GLU A 18 -44.54 71.25 -1.24
CA GLU A 18 -44.17 71.24 -2.66
C GLU A 18 -44.99 70.23 -3.46
N GLY A 19 -45.92 69.52 -2.81
CA GLY A 19 -46.77 68.51 -3.46
C GLY A 19 -46.13 67.12 -3.52
N MET A 20 -45.02 66.88 -2.82
CA MET A 20 -44.31 65.61 -2.83
C MET A 20 -44.80 64.67 -1.72
N PRO A 21 -44.93 63.35 -1.97
CA PRO A 21 -45.34 62.39 -0.95
C PRO A 21 -44.38 62.33 0.24
N ILE A 22 -44.93 62.31 1.45
CA ILE A 22 -44.21 62.03 2.69
C ILE A 22 -44.36 60.54 2.99
N PHE A 23 -43.23 59.83 3.05
CA PHE A 23 -43.20 58.41 3.34
C PHE A 23 -43.09 58.16 4.86
N ASP A 24 -43.79 57.15 5.36
CA ASP A 24 -43.67 56.69 6.76
C ASP A 24 -42.23 56.29 7.11
N ARG A 25 -41.48 55.81 6.12
CA ARG A 25 -40.11 55.32 6.24
C ARG A 25 -39.29 55.74 5.03
N ALA A 26 -38.19 56.43 5.28
CA ALA A 26 -37.20 56.77 4.27
C ALA A 26 -35.88 56.07 4.62
N GLU A 27 -35.39 55.23 3.70
CA GLU A 27 -34.08 54.59 3.85
C GLU A 27 -33.01 55.42 3.14
N THR A 28 -31.85 55.55 3.78
CA THR A 28 -30.72 56.30 3.23
C THR A 28 -29.84 55.40 2.37
N SER A 29 -28.91 56.02 1.62
CA SER A 29 -27.88 55.30 0.87
C SER A 29 -27.02 54.39 1.74
N GLU A 30 -26.99 54.59 3.06
CA GLU A 30 -26.33 53.71 4.01
C GLU A 30 -26.88 52.27 3.98
N LEU A 31 -28.20 52.10 3.87
CA LEU A 31 -28.79 50.76 3.81
C LEU A 31 -28.44 50.04 2.50
N PHE A 32 -28.44 50.78 1.38
CA PHE A 32 -28.00 50.24 0.09
C PHE A 32 -26.52 49.87 0.10
N ARG A 33 -25.67 50.75 0.64
CA ARG A 33 -24.25 50.46 0.83
C ARG A 33 -24.04 49.24 1.71
N LEU A 34 -24.80 49.11 2.80
CA LEU A 34 -24.74 47.94 3.67
C LEU A 34 -25.07 46.67 2.89
N LEU A 35 -26.14 46.66 2.08
CA LEU A 35 -26.45 45.50 1.24
C LEU A 35 -25.30 45.17 0.30
N PHE A 36 -24.77 46.15 -0.45
CA PHE A 36 -23.66 45.91 -1.39
C PHE A 36 -22.40 45.42 -0.68
N ALA A 37 -22.07 45.98 0.48
CA ALA A 37 -20.94 45.51 1.29
C ALA A 37 -21.12 44.09 1.85
N LYS A 38 -22.35 43.57 1.87
CA LYS A 38 -22.65 42.17 2.20
C LYS A 38 -22.65 41.25 0.99
N LEU A 39 -22.80 41.78 -0.23
CA LEU A 39 -22.84 40.98 -1.46
C LEU A 39 -21.51 40.97 -2.22
N LEU A 40 -20.72 42.03 -2.07
CA LEU A 40 -19.52 42.33 -2.84
C LEU A 40 -18.37 42.74 -1.92
N THR A 41 -17.18 42.27 -2.23
CA THR A 41 -15.95 42.66 -1.55
C THR A 41 -15.47 44.06 -1.97
N ASN A 42 -14.60 44.66 -1.15
CA ASN A 42 -13.88 45.86 -1.54
C ASN A 42 -12.89 45.55 -2.67
N GLY A 43 -12.70 46.47 -3.61
CA GLY A 43 -11.75 46.26 -4.69
C GLY A 43 -12.03 47.08 -5.94
N VAL A 44 -11.36 46.72 -7.03
CA VAL A 44 -11.67 47.18 -8.40
C VAL A 44 -12.15 46.01 -9.27
N LEU A 45 -12.76 46.27 -10.42
CA LEU A 45 -13.13 45.17 -11.33
C LEU A 45 -11.88 44.46 -11.89
N ALA A 46 -11.91 43.13 -11.97
CA ALA A 46 -10.89 42.35 -12.67
C ALA A 46 -11.01 42.44 -14.20
N LEU A 47 -12.20 42.79 -14.69
CA LEU A 47 -12.51 42.94 -16.11
C LEU A 47 -13.22 44.30 -16.34
N PRO A 48 -12.71 45.16 -17.24
CA PRO A 48 -11.50 44.97 -18.05
C PRO A 48 -10.21 44.98 -17.18
N GLY A 49 -9.16 44.29 -17.64
CA GLY A 49 -7.92 44.09 -16.85
C GLY A 49 -7.15 45.37 -16.51
N ASP A 50 -7.44 46.47 -17.19
CA ASP A 50 -6.88 47.80 -16.95
C ASP A 50 -7.77 48.71 -16.10
N CYS A 51 -8.84 48.17 -15.49
CA CYS A 51 -9.74 48.91 -14.58
C CYS A 51 -8.96 49.64 -13.46
N PHE A 52 -9.00 50.98 -13.45
CA PHE A 52 -8.23 51.84 -12.55
C PHE A 52 -6.73 51.51 -12.48
N GLN A 53 -6.17 50.96 -13.56
CA GLN A 53 -4.74 50.70 -13.65
C GLN A 53 -3.95 52.01 -13.64
N VAL A 54 -2.92 52.06 -12.80
CA VAL A 54 -1.95 53.14 -12.78
C VAL A 54 -0.84 52.84 -13.80
N VAL A 55 -0.64 53.75 -14.74
CA VAL A 55 0.40 53.67 -15.78
C VAL A 55 1.26 54.92 -15.77
N ALA A 56 2.47 54.82 -16.32
CA ALA A 56 3.36 55.96 -16.41
C ALA A 56 2.76 57.07 -17.30
N GLY A 57 2.92 58.33 -16.89
CA GLY A 57 2.51 59.46 -17.69
C GLY A 57 3.35 59.64 -18.95
N SER A 58 2.85 60.45 -19.88
CA SER A 58 3.51 60.68 -21.17
C SER A 58 4.79 61.50 -21.04
N SER A 59 4.95 62.27 -19.96
CA SER A 59 6.17 63.02 -19.64
C SER A 59 6.19 63.45 -18.17
N GLY A 60 7.38 63.79 -17.66
CA GLY A 60 7.53 64.35 -16.32
C GLY A 60 7.25 63.36 -15.19
N LEU A 61 7.14 63.90 -13.98
CA LEU A 61 6.73 63.16 -12.79
C LEU A 61 5.21 63.05 -12.72
N THR A 62 4.63 62.29 -13.64
CA THR A 62 3.18 62.08 -13.73
C THR A 62 2.86 60.60 -13.87
N VAL A 63 1.69 60.22 -13.37
CA VAL A 63 1.04 58.93 -13.63
C VAL A 63 -0.32 59.17 -14.25
N LYS A 64 -0.83 58.20 -14.97
CA LYS A 64 -2.20 58.19 -15.45
C LYS A 64 -2.96 57.05 -14.84
N ILE A 65 -4.23 57.26 -14.57
CA ILE A 65 -5.14 56.21 -14.14
C ILE A 65 -6.16 55.98 -15.24
N ARG A 66 -6.26 54.73 -15.66
CA ARG A 66 -7.21 54.26 -16.68
C ARG A 66 -8.66 54.36 -16.17
N PRO A 67 -9.64 54.43 -17.07
CA PRO A 67 -11.06 54.27 -16.71
C PRO A 67 -11.27 53.04 -15.84
N GLY A 68 -12.25 53.09 -14.95
CA GLY A 68 -12.49 51.97 -14.05
C GLY A 68 -13.67 52.14 -13.12
N PHE A 69 -13.84 51.10 -12.31
CA PHE A 69 -14.85 51.01 -11.28
C PHE A 69 -14.25 50.39 -10.03
N GLY A 70 -14.52 51.00 -8.88
CA GLY A 70 -14.09 50.54 -7.58
C GLY A 70 -15.23 50.53 -6.59
N LEU A 71 -15.18 49.62 -5.63
CA LEU A 71 -16.17 49.49 -4.56
C LEU A 71 -15.46 49.50 -3.20
N ILE A 72 -15.93 50.34 -2.29
CA ILE A 72 -15.41 50.50 -0.93
C ILE A 72 -16.59 50.53 0.04
N ASN A 73 -16.74 49.48 0.84
CA ASN A 73 -17.80 49.30 1.83
C ASN A 73 -19.17 49.66 1.24
N GLY A 74 -19.45 49.10 0.05
CA GLY A 74 -20.68 49.29 -0.70
C GLY A 74 -20.87 50.66 -1.38
N ALA A 75 -20.00 51.65 -1.17
CA ALA A 75 -19.95 52.84 -2.03
C ALA A 75 -19.08 52.54 -3.25
N PHE A 76 -19.49 53.03 -4.42
CA PHE A 76 -18.73 52.84 -5.64
C PHE A 76 -18.14 54.14 -6.16
N ALA A 77 -17.07 53.99 -6.94
CA ALA A 77 -16.48 55.00 -7.80
C ALA A 77 -16.51 54.48 -9.23
N TYR A 78 -16.83 55.34 -10.19
CA TYR A 78 -16.73 55.04 -11.61
C TYR A 78 -16.09 56.23 -12.30
N ASP A 79 -15.07 55.97 -13.11
CA ASP A 79 -14.53 56.94 -14.04
C ASP A 79 -14.52 56.35 -15.44
N GLY A 80 -15.10 57.07 -16.39
CA GLY A 80 -15.15 56.69 -17.80
C GLY A 80 -13.96 57.20 -18.61
N ALA A 81 -13.07 58.01 -18.03
CA ALA A 81 -11.95 58.65 -18.71
C ALA A 81 -10.60 58.30 -18.07
N GLU A 82 -9.52 58.45 -18.85
CA GLU A 82 -8.16 58.39 -18.33
C GLU A 82 -7.79 59.76 -17.76
N GLU A 83 -7.31 59.81 -16.52
CA GLU A 83 -6.92 61.04 -15.85
C GLU A 83 -5.45 61.03 -15.47
N THR A 84 -4.80 62.20 -15.53
CA THR A 84 -3.37 62.37 -15.23
C THR A 84 -3.17 63.03 -13.87
N TYR A 85 -2.34 62.42 -13.04
CA TYR A 85 -2.00 62.89 -11.70
C TYR A 85 -0.52 63.27 -11.63
N ALA A 86 -0.26 64.48 -11.15
CA ALA A 86 1.10 64.95 -10.90
C ALA A 86 1.61 64.38 -9.57
N LEU A 87 2.86 63.91 -9.57
CA LEU A 87 3.58 63.52 -8.37
C LEU A 87 4.34 64.73 -7.82
N ALA A 88 4.59 64.74 -6.51
CA ALA A 88 5.43 65.75 -5.89
C ALA A 88 6.86 65.71 -6.47
N THR A 89 7.58 66.84 -6.41
CA THR A 89 8.96 66.95 -6.91
C THR A 89 9.84 65.82 -6.38
N ALA A 90 10.69 65.24 -7.24
CA ALA A 90 11.58 64.15 -6.84
C ALA A 90 12.52 64.56 -5.69
N PRO A 91 12.83 63.64 -4.77
CA PRO A 91 13.73 63.92 -3.66
C PRO A 91 15.17 64.11 -4.16
N THR A 92 16.00 64.83 -3.40
CA THR A 92 17.38 65.15 -3.80
C THR A 92 18.43 64.21 -3.20
N GLN A 93 18.12 63.53 -2.09
CA GLN A 93 19.10 62.75 -1.31
C GLN A 93 18.83 61.23 -1.30
N TYR A 94 17.59 60.82 -1.00
CA TYR A 94 17.17 59.42 -0.95
C TYR A 94 15.96 59.19 -1.85
N SER A 95 15.76 57.96 -2.32
CA SER A 95 14.51 57.59 -3.00
C SER A 95 13.33 57.58 -2.03
N ARG A 96 12.11 57.63 -2.59
CA ARG A 96 10.87 57.42 -1.85
C ARG A 96 9.90 56.56 -2.64
N ILE A 97 8.86 56.09 -1.99
CA ILE A 97 7.74 55.39 -2.61
C ILE A 97 6.47 56.19 -2.36
N ASP A 98 5.81 56.64 -3.42
CA ASP A 98 4.48 57.25 -3.33
C ASP A 98 3.42 56.13 -3.50
N ARG A 99 2.21 56.31 -2.95
CA ARG A 99 1.11 55.36 -3.10
C ARG A 99 -0.09 56.04 -3.76
N VAL A 100 -0.60 55.47 -4.84
CA VAL A 100 -1.86 55.88 -5.45
C VAL A 100 -2.98 55.09 -4.80
N VAL A 101 -3.99 55.80 -4.28
CA VAL A 101 -5.11 55.18 -3.55
C VAL A 101 -6.45 55.60 -4.14
N LEU A 102 -7.42 54.69 -4.14
CA LEU A 102 -8.84 55.04 -4.23
C LEU A 102 -9.36 55.21 -2.81
N ARG A 103 -9.88 56.39 -2.47
CA ARG A 103 -10.38 56.75 -1.15
C ARG A 103 -11.88 56.94 -1.20
N CYS A 104 -12.60 56.31 -0.27
CA CYS A 104 -13.95 56.70 0.10
C CYS A 104 -13.87 57.76 1.19
N ASN A 105 -14.39 58.96 0.91
CA ASN A 105 -14.42 60.11 1.79
C ASN A 105 -15.86 60.28 2.31
N TYR A 106 -16.09 59.87 3.55
CA TYR A 106 -17.43 59.86 4.15
C TYR A 106 -17.90 61.26 4.55
N LEU A 107 -16.97 62.17 4.84
CA LEU A 107 -17.26 63.56 5.19
C LEU A 107 -17.80 64.33 3.97
N GLU A 108 -17.06 64.28 2.86
CA GLU A 108 -17.42 64.95 1.61
C GLU A 108 -18.36 64.13 0.72
N ARG A 109 -18.68 62.90 1.14
CA ARG A 109 -19.61 61.97 0.48
C ARG A 109 -19.21 61.64 -0.97
N LEU A 110 -17.93 61.42 -1.19
CA LEU A 110 -17.37 61.12 -2.51
C LEU A 110 -16.34 59.99 -2.46
N CYS A 111 -16.03 59.44 -3.64
CA CYS A 111 -14.86 58.60 -3.84
C CYS A 111 -13.87 59.35 -4.73
N GLU A 112 -12.59 59.35 -4.35
CA GLU A 112 -11.53 60.12 -5.02
C GLU A 112 -10.25 59.30 -5.15
N ILE A 113 -9.49 59.54 -6.21
CA ILE A 113 -8.14 58.99 -6.36
C ILE A 113 -7.14 60.02 -5.83
N ILE A 114 -6.23 59.57 -4.97
CA ILE A 114 -5.24 60.44 -4.33
C ILE A 114 -3.85 59.83 -4.48
N VAL A 115 -2.85 60.68 -4.72
CA VAL A 115 -1.43 60.31 -4.60
C VAL A 115 -0.94 60.69 -3.20
N LYS A 116 -0.63 59.69 -2.38
CA LYS A 116 0.02 59.87 -1.08
C LYS A 116 1.53 59.93 -1.30
N THR A 117 2.14 61.07 -1.00
CA THR A 117 3.59 61.25 -1.13
C THR A 117 4.31 60.50 -0.01
N GLY A 118 5.34 59.71 -0.36
CA GLY A 118 6.19 59.00 0.57
C GLY A 118 7.23 59.87 1.27
N THR A 119 7.89 59.29 2.26
CA THR A 119 9.03 59.93 2.93
C THR A 119 10.35 59.40 2.36
N PRO A 120 11.28 60.26 1.91
CA PRO A 120 12.59 59.82 1.44
C PRO A 120 13.40 59.12 2.53
N ALA A 121 13.94 57.94 2.24
CA ALA A 121 14.77 57.16 3.17
C ALA A 121 15.71 56.21 2.44
N ALA A 122 16.76 55.73 3.12
CA ALA A 122 17.69 54.75 2.54
C ALA A 122 16.99 53.42 2.16
N ASN A 123 15.97 53.04 2.92
CA ASN A 123 15.05 51.95 2.61
C ASN A 123 13.63 52.53 2.65
N PRO A 124 13.13 53.08 1.53
CA PRO A 124 11.84 53.76 1.52
C PRO A 124 10.69 52.77 1.72
N ALA A 125 9.70 53.16 2.52
CA ALA A 125 8.47 52.42 2.73
C ALA A 125 7.28 53.18 2.10
N PRO A 126 6.28 52.46 1.56
CA PRO A 126 5.08 53.10 1.03
C PRO A 126 4.25 53.73 2.17
N PRO A 127 3.53 54.85 1.93
CA PRO A 127 2.57 55.39 2.87
C PRO A 127 1.54 54.34 3.31
N GLU A 128 1.20 54.33 4.59
CA GLU A 128 0.16 53.45 5.15
C GLU A 128 -1.22 53.75 4.57
N LEU A 129 -2.08 52.75 4.45
CA LEU A 129 -3.48 52.92 4.06
C LEU A 129 -4.35 53.25 5.27
N LEU A 130 -5.35 54.10 5.06
CA LEU A 130 -6.40 54.32 6.05
C LEU A 130 -7.52 53.30 5.84
N GLN A 131 -7.54 52.23 6.63
CA GLN A 131 -8.59 51.19 6.57
C GLN A 131 -9.22 50.92 7.96
N PRO A 132 -9.68 51.96 8.68
CA PRO A 132 -10.29 51.75 9.99
C PRO A 132 -11.64 51.03 9.86
N SER A 133 -12.06 50.32 10.92
CA SER A 133 -13.40 49.73 11.00
C SER A 133 -14.51 50.79 11.07
N SER A 134 -14.17 52.01 11.49
CA SER A 134 -15.01 53.20 11.45
C SER A 134 -14.13 54.45 11.40
N GLY A 135 -14.45 55.40 10.52
CA GLY A 135 -13.70 56.64 10.36
C GLY A 135 -14.10 57.41 9.10
N ASP A 136 -13.52 58.59 8.93
CA ASP A 136 -13.85 59.53 7.85
C ASP A 136 -13.34 59.08 6.47
N TYR A 137 -12.38 58.17 6.45
CA TYR A 137 -11.73 57.68 5.24
C TYR A 137 -11.58 56.17 5.26
N TYR A 138 -11.74 55.55 4.08
CA TYR A 138 -11.30 54.19 3.81
C TYR A 138 -10.59 54.14 2.45
N GLU A 139 -9.43 53.51 2.37
CA GLU A 139 -8.56 53.55 1.20
C GLU A 139 -8.24 52.15 0.66
N LEU A 140 -8.18 52.04 -0.67
CA LEU A 140 -7.62 50.90 -1.39
C LEU A 140 -6.36 51.34 -2.13
N GLY A 141 -5.28 50.55 -2.05
CA GLY A 141 -4.03 50.83 -2.76
C GLY A 141 -4.05 50.34 -4.20
N LEU A 142 -4.04 51.26 -5.17
CA LEU A 142 -4.04 50.92 -6.60
C LEU A 142 -2.63 50.60 -7.11
N ALA A 143 -1.63 51.39 -6.74
CA ALA A 143 -0.25 51.13 -7.10
C ALA A 143 0.75 51.83 -6.16
N LEU A 144 1.99 51.35 -6.19
CA LEU A 144 3.16 52.02 -5.61
C LEU A 144 4.00 52.62 -6.73
N VAL A 145 4.56 53.81 -6.50
CA VAL A 145 5.41 54.52 -7.45
C VAL A 145 6.76 54.81 -6.80
N SER A 146 7.81 54.12 -7.24
CA SER A 146 9.18 54.35 -6.80
C SER A 146 9.78 55.57 -7.50
N ILE A 147 10.27 56.52 -6.71
CA ILE A 147 10.84 57.77 -7.20
C ILE A 147 12.29 57.86 -6.70
N GLY A 148 13.22 57.78 -7.65
CA GLY A 148 14.65 57.97 -7.43
C GLY A 148 15.04 59.42 -7.21
N THR A 149 16.29 59.63 -6.81
CA THR A 149 16.83 60.98 -6.57
C THR A 149 16.92 61.78 -7.87
N ASN A 150 16.44 63.02 -7.86
CA ASN A 150 16.45 63.92 -9.01
C ASN A 150 15.79 63.33 -10.27
N GLN A 151 14.91 62.35 -10.12
CA GLN A 151 14.22 61.71 -11.23
C GLN A 151 13.33 62.73 -11.94
N GLY A 152 13.48 62.86 -13.26
CA GLY A 152 12.70 63.81 -14.06
C GLY A 152 11.46 63.20 -14.73
N VAL A 153 11.41 61.87 -14.87
CA VAL A 153 10.34 61.16 -15.60
C VAL A 153 10.02 59.84 -14.90
N ILE A 154 8.73 59.53 -14.77
CA ILE A 154 8.27 58.20 -14.34
C ILE A 154 8.21 57.27 -15.53
N THR A 155 8.75 56.07 -15.35
CA THR A 155 8.68 54.98 -16.33
C THR A 155 7.77 53.88 -15.81
N GLN A 156 7.25 53.01 -16.68
CA GLN A 156 6.35 51.93 -16.23
C GLN A 156 7.00 50.99 -15.21
N SER A 157 8.32 50.78 -15.29
CA SER A 157 9.07 49.98 -14.31
C SER A 157 9.19 50.64 -12.93
N SER A 158 8.90 51.93 -12.81
CA SER A 158 8.81 52.64 -11.54
C SER A 158 7.49 52.35 -10.80
N ILE A 159 6.53 51.71 -11.46
CA ILE A 159 5.18 51.47 -10.92
C ILE A 159 5.03 49.98 -10.59
N THR A 160 4.62 49.70 -9.36
CA THR A 160 4.20 48.38 -8.92
C THR A 160 2.69 48.38 -8.75
N ASP A 161 1.98 47.62 -9.57
CA ASP A 161 0.53 47.46 -9.48
C ASP A 161 0.17 46.66 -8.23
N THR A 162 -0.74 47.19 -7.41
CA THR A 162 -1.20 46.53 -6.17
C THR A 162 -2.68 46.17 -6.21
N ARG A 163 -3.38 46.35 -7.34
CA ARG A 163 -4.82 46.08 -7.47
C ARG A 163 -5.17 44.62 -7.16
N ALA A 164 -4.31 43.69 -7.59
CA ALA A 164 -4.51 42.25 -7.37
C ALA A 164 -4.20 41.79 -5.93
N ASP A 165 -3.57 42.63 -5.10
CA ASP A 165 -3.24 42.29 -3.71
C ASP A 165 -4.46 42.54 -2.81
N SER A 166 -5.07 41.45 -2.33
CA SER A 166 -6.27 41.48 -1.49
C SER A 166 -6.05 42.09 -0.11
N SER A 167 -4.80 42.26 0.34
CA SER A 167 -4.50 42.92 1.62
C SER A 167 -4.61 44.44 1.55
N VAL A 168 -4.54 45.03 0.36
CA VAL A 168 -4.54 46.50 0.15
C VAL A 168 -5.61 46.98 -0.82
N CYS A 169 -6.07 46.16 -1.75
CA CYS A 169 -7.13 46.49 -2.70
C CYS A 169 -7.99 45.27 -3.01
N GLY A 170 -7.52 44.38 -3.88
CA GLY A 170 -8.25 43.22 -4.35
C GLY A 170 -9.15 43.50 -5.55
N PHE A 171 -9.55 42.42 -6.22
CA PHE A 171 -10.61 42.47 -7.22
C PHE A 171 -11.96 42.19 -6.59
N ILE A 172 -12.99 42.93 -7.03
CA ILE A 172 -14.36 42.74 -6.56
C ILE A 172 -14.81 41.32 -6.90
N THR A 173 -15.18 40.56 -5.87
CA THR A 173 -15.78 39.23 -5.95
C THR A 173 -17.21 39.27 -5.40
N GLN A 174 -18.07 38.38 -5.90
CA GLN A 174 -19.43 38.19 -5.39
C GLN A 174 -19.44 37.10 -4.29
N LEU A 175 -20.51 37.06 -3.49
CA LEU A 175 -20.85 36.18 -2.35
C LEU A 175 -20.50 34.67 -2.42
N ILE A 176 -19.95 34.13 -3.52
CA ILE A 176 -19.42 32.76 -3.58
C ILE A 176 -18.02 32.67 -2.89
N ASP A 177 -17.90 33.26 -1.72
CA ASP A 177 -16.74 33.11 -0.81
C ASP A 177 -17.22 32.79 0.63
N HIS A 178 -18.47 33.12 0.96
CA HIS A 178 -19.07 32.86 2.27
C HIS A 178 -20.28 31.95 2.09
N LEU A 179 -20.03 30.77 1.50
CA LEU A 179 -20.79 29.59 1.93
C LEU A 179 -20.27 29.28 3.34
N ASP A 180 -21.15 29.31 4.33
CA ASP A 180 -20.87 28.76 5.64
C ASP A 180 -20.69 27.24 5.48
N THR A 181 -19.47 26.86 5.14
CA THR A 181 -19.06 25.47 4.95
C THR A 181 -18.70 24.82 6.27
N GLU A 182 -18.80 25.50 7.42
CA GLU A 182 -18.46 24.92 8.72
C GLU A 182 -19.31 23.67 8.97
N VAL A 183 -20.62 23.74 8.69
CA VAL A 183 -21.53 22.59 8.78
C VAL A 183 -21.18 21.47 7.78
N PHE A 184 -20.71 21.83 6.58
CA PHE A 184 -20.28 20.87 5.55
C PHE A 184 -18.94 20.20 5.93
N TYR A 185 -17.99 20.97 6.46
CA TYR A 185 -16.70 20.49 6.95
C TYR A 185 -16.87 19.64 8.20
N ASP A 186 -17.79 19.96 9.11
CA ASP A 186 -18.11 19.13 10.28
C ASP A 186 -18.65 17.76 9.86
N GLN A 187 -19.59 17.74 8.90
CA GLN A 187 -20.12 16.49 8.37
C GLN A 187 -19.04 15.68 7.62
N PHE A 188 -18.18 16.35 6.85
CA PHE A 188 -17.07 15.71 6.15
C PHE A 188 -16.00 15.17 7.10
N ASN A 189 -15.64 15.93 8.15
CA ASN A 189 -14.68 15.51 9.17
C ASN A 189 -15.23 14.35 10.01
N ALA A 190 -16.52 14.36 10.34
CA ALA A 190 -17.19 13.25 11.00
C ALA A 190 -17.16 11.98 10.12
N PHE A 191 -17.49 12.11 8.84
CA PHE A 191 -17.38 11.00 7.88
C PHE A 191 -15.94 10.49 7.74
N TYR A 192 -14.96 11.38 7.64
CA TYR A 192 -13.55 11.01 7.55
C TYR A 192 -13.07 10.28 8.80
N THR A 193 -13.46 10.76 9.98
CA THR A 193 -13.15 10.11 11.27
C THR A 193 -13.76 8.71 11.33
N GLU A 194 -15.05 8.56 11.00
CA GLU A 194 -15.72 7.26 10.98
C GLU A 194 -15.09 6.30 9.94
N PHE A 195 -14.67 6.83 8.79
CA PHE A 195 -13.98 6.04 7.77
C PHE A 195 -12.61 5.55 8.26
N VAL A 196 -11.82 6.42 8.89
CA VAL A 196 -10.52 6.06 9.48
C VAL A 196 -10.71 5.01 10.57
N GLU A 197 -11.66 5.18 11.50
CA GLU A 197 -11.95 4.20 12.55
C GLU A 197 -12.33 2.82 11.99
N LYS A 198 -13.19 2.77 10.97
CA LYS A 198 -13.57 1.51 10.29
C LYS A 198 -12.40 0.89 9.54
N SER A 199 -11.55 1.72 8.94
CA SER A 199 -10.34 1.27 8.24
C SER A 199 -9.35 0.63 9.22
N ASP A 200 -9.06 1.30 10.33
CA ASP A 200 -8.16 0.81 11.37
C ASP A 200 -8.68 -0.48 12.00
N ALA A 201 -9.98 -0.55 12.33
CA ALA A 201 -10.60 -1.78 12.82
C ALA A 201 -10.53 -2.93 11.80
N SER A 202 -10.72 -2.64 10.51
CA SER A 202 -10.59 -3.64 9.45
C SER A 202 -9.14 -4.13 9.30
N TYR A 203 -8.16 -3.24 9.49
CA TYR A 203 -6.75 -3.58 9.46
C TYR A 203 -6.34 -4.45 10.64
N GLU A 204 -6.82 -4.15 11.86
CA GLU A 204 -6.65 -5.01 13.02
C GLU A 204 -7.29 -6.39 12.82
N MET A 205 -8.51 -6.42 12.27
CA MET A 205 -9.19 -7.69 11.96
C MET A 205 -8.41 -8.51 10.94
N PHE A 206 -7.88 -7.87 9.89
CA PHE A 206 -7.01 -8.53 8.91
C PHE A 206 -5.74 -9.10 9.56
N GLN A 207 -5.06 -8.34 10.41
CA GLN A 207 -3.87 -8.81 11.13
C GLN A 207 -4.19 -10.00 12.03
N ASN A 208 -5.33 -9.97 12.73
CA ASN A 208 -5.79 -11.07 13.57
C ASN A 208 -6.09 -12.32 12.73
N MET A 209 -6.79 -12.17 11.61
CA MET A 209 -7.06 -13.29 10.68
C MET A 209 -5.78 -13.86 10.08
N ALA A 210 -4.83 -13.01 9.68
CA ALA A 210 -3.54 -13.44 9.16
C ALA A 210 -2.71 -14.19 10.21
N THR A 211 -2.67 -13.69 11.45
CA THR A 211 -1.99 -14.33 12.58
C THR A 211 -2.64 -15.67 12.92
N GLN A 212 -3.97 -15.72 12.97
CA GLN A 212 -4.71 -16.95 13.23
C GLN A 212 -4.46 -17.99 12.14
N ALA A 213 -4.48 -17.59 10.87
CA ALA A 213 -4.18 -18.47 9.75
C ALA A 213 -2.74 -18.99 9.82
N TYR A 214 -1.76 -18.12 10.05
CA TYR A 214 -0.36 -18.50 10.18
C TYR A 214 -0.12 -19.49 11.33
N ASN A 215 -0.68 -19.21 12.51
CA ASN A 215 -0.58 -20.11 13.67
C ASN A 215 -1.28 -21.45 13.39
N GLY A 216 -2.43 -21.42 12.72
CA GLY A 216 -3.16 -22.63 12.32
C GLY A 216 -2.36 -23.50 11.35
N TYR A 217 -1.73 -22.90 10.33
CA TYR A 217 -0.86 -23.64 9.40
C TYR A 217 0.36 -24.21 10.10
N THR A 218 1.00 -23.45 10.99
CA THR A 218 2.17 -23.89 11.73
C THR A 218 1.82 -25.09 12.63
N ALA A 219 0.74 -24.99 13.41
CA ALA A 219 0.27 -26.07 14.26
C ALA A 219 -0.09 -27.34 13.46
N ALA A 220 -0.74 -27.20 12.30
CA ALA A 220 -1.07 -28.34 11.44
C ALA A 220 0.18 -29.02 10.86
N ILE A 221 1.23 -28.25 10.54
CA ILE A 221 2.51 -28.80 10.08
C ILE A 221 3.22 -29.52 11.23
N ASP A 222 3.28 -28.92 12.41
CA ASP A 222 3.90 -29.53 13.59
C ASP A 222 3.21 -30.86 13.94
N GLU A 223 1.87 -30.87 13.97
CA GLU A 223 1.08 -32.09 14.21
C GLU A 223 1.33 -33.16 13.13
N TYR A 224 1.41 -32.77 11.86
CA TYR A 224 1.71 -33.70 10.77
C TYR A 224 3.11 -34.31 10.89
N ILE A 225 4.12 -33.52 11.27
CA ILE A 225 5.49 -33.99 11.49
C ILE A 225 5.52 -34.98 12.67
N GLU A 226 4.89 -34.65 13.81
CA GLU A 226 4.81 -35.55 14.96
C GLU A 226 4.15 -36.89 14.60
N GLN A 227 3.06 -36.86 13.81
CA GLN A 227 2.40 -38.07 13.33
C GLN A 227 3.29 -38.90 12.40
N LEU A 228 4.06 -38.26 11.50
CA LEU A 228 5.01 -38.94 10.63
C LEU A 228 6.14 -39.61 11.42
N GLU A 229 6.69 -38.92 12.43
CA GLU A 229 7.73 -39.47 13.30
C GLU A 229 7.20 -40.68 14.09
N ALA A 230 6.01 -40.55 14.69
CA ALA A 230 5.37 -41.64 15.40
C ALA A 230 5.13 -42.85 14.50
N LYS A 231 4.62 -42.62 13.27
CA LYS A 231 4.40 -43.68 12.29
C LYS A 231 5.71 -44.33 11.86
N GLY A 232 6.75 -43.54 11.56
CA GLY A 232 8.05 -44.04 11.14
C GLY A 232 8.69 -44.93 12.22
N ASN A 233 8.63 -44.51 13.47
CA ASN A 233 9.11 -45.32 14.61
C ASN A 233 8.31 -46.62 14.78
N ALA A 234 6.98 -46.56 14.63
CA ALA A 234 6.13 -47.73 14.71
C ALA A 234 6.41 -48.74 13.57
N ASP A 235 6.51 -48.26 12.33
CA ASP A 235 6.81 -49.09 11.16
C ASP A 235 8.20 -49.73 11.25
N LEU A 236 9.22 -48.98 11.71
CA LEU A 236 10.57 -49.48 11.91
C LEU A 236 10.59 -50.58 12.98
N THR A 237 9.87 -50.37 14.09
CA THR A 237 9.73 -51.35 15.17
C THR A 237 9.04 -52.62 14.65
N ALA A 238 7.92 -52.47 13.95
CA ALA A 238 7.18 -53.60 13.38
C ALA A 238 8.02 -54.39 12.37
N THR A 239 8.75 -53.71 11.49
CA THR A 239 9.65 -54.34 10.52
C THR A 239 10.79 -55.08 11.22
N THR A 240 11.37 -54.48 12.25
CA THR A 240 12.45 -55.09 13.02
C THR A 240 11.98 -56.35 13.73
N GLU A 241 10.81 -56.33 14.36
CA GLU A 241 10.23 -57.51 15.01
C GLU A 241 9.85 -58.60 13.99
N ALA A 242 9.30 -58.23 12.83
CA ALA A 242 9.02 -59.18 11.76
C ALA A 242 10.28 -59.87 11.23
N LEU A 243 11.39 -59.13 11.06
CA LEU A 243 12.68 -59.70 10.65
C LEU A 243 13.28 -60.63 11.71
N LYS A 244 13.21 -60.26 13.00
CA LYS A 244 13.63 -61.13 14.10
C LYS A 244 12.81 -62.42 14.13
N GLU A 245 11.50 -62.32 13.94
CA GLU A 245 10.60 -63.47 13.94
C GLU A 245 10.84 -64.37 12.73
N PHE A 246 11.03 -63.79 11.54
CA PHE A 246 11.46 -64.53 10.35
C PHE A 246 12.78 -65.27 10.60
N GLN A 247 13.81 -64.59 11.12
CA GLN A 247 15.09 -65.21 11.43
C GLN A 247 14.93 -66.38 12.40
N ARG A 248 14.15 -66.20 13.47
CA ARG A 248 13.87 -67.23 14.47
C ARG A 248 13.16 -68.43 13.85
N ASN A 249 12.12 -68.20 13.07
CA ASN A 249 11.34 -69.25 12.41
C ASN A 249 12.15 -69.99 11.35
N SER A 250 12.94 -69.28 10.55
CA SER A 250 13.86 -69.88 9.59
C SER A 250 14.93 -70.72 10.28
N GLN A 251 15.51 -70.24 11.39
CA GLN A 251 16.50 -71.02 12.15
C GLN A 251 15.86 -72.28 12.75
N ASN A 252 14.67 -72.17 13.33
CA ASN A 252 13.95 -73.32 13.89
C ASN A 252 13.59 -74.34 12.81
N ALA A 253 13.06 -73.88 11.67
CA ALA A 253 12.72 -74.73 10.53
C ALA A 253 13.95 -75.41 9.94
N PHE A 254 15.06 -74.67 9.79
CA PHE A 254 16.34 -75.23 9.36
C PHE A 254 16.85 -76.29 10.33
N ASN A 255 16.85 -76.00 11.63
CA ASN A 255 17.30 -76.95 12.65
C ASN A 255 16.44 -78.21 12.66
N ALA A 256 15.11 -78.09 12.52
CA ALA A 256 14.19 -79.22 12.45
C ALA A 256 14.44 -80.07 11.19
N TRP A 257 14.51 -79.42 10.02
CA TRP A 257 14.87 -80.09 8.77
C TRP A 257 16.23 -80.79 8.86
N PHE A 258 17.24 -80.12 9.44
CA PHE A 258 18.58 -80.68 9.59
C PHE A 258 18.57 -81.92 10.51
N ALA A 259 17.83 -81.88 11.62
CA ALA A 259 17.68 -83.02 12.51
C ALA A 259 16.97 -84.21 11.83
N GLU A 260 15.95 -83.96 10.98
CA GLU A 260 15.32 -85.01 10.17
C GLU A 260 16.32 -85.65 9.20
N VAL A 261 17.15 -84.84 8.51
CA VAL A 261 18.22 -85.34 7.65
C VAL A 261 19.23 -86.16 8.43
N GLN A 262 19.63 -85.71 9.62
CA GLN A 262 20.53 -86.49 10.49
C GLN A 262 19.89 -87.83 10.88
N GLY A 263 18.62 -87.85 11.31
CA GLY A 263 17.91 -89.07 11.68
C GLY A 263 17.77 -90.10 10.54
N LEU A 264 17.59 -89.65 9.30
CA LEU A 264 17.61 -90.53 8.12
C LEU A 264 18.97 -91.20 7.90
N LEU A 265 20.05 -90.54 8.32
CA LEU A 265 21.42 -91.01 8.13
C LEU A 265 21.93 -91.86 9.31
N ASP A 266 21.41 -91.68 10.53
CA ASP A 266 22.19 -92.05 11.73
C ASP A 266 22.13 -93.53 12.18
N GLU A 267 21.16 -94.35 11.79
CA GLU A 267 21.14 -95.74 12.33
C GLU A 267 20.89 -96.87 11.32
N ASP A 268 19.75 -96.94 10.64
CA ASP A 268 19.40 -98.15 9.87
C ASP A 268 19.81 -98.06 8.38
N VAL A 269 19.99 -96.84 7.85
CA VAL A 269 20.32 -96.64 6.43
C VAL A 269 21.83 -96.60 6.20
N ALA A 270 22.60 -95.85 7.01
CA ALA A 270 24.06 -95.86 6.90
C ALA A 270 24.65 -97.24 7.21
N GLY A 271 24.15 -97.93 8.25
CA GLY A 271 24.55 -99.29 8.57
C GLY A 271 24.27 -100.29 7.44
N ARG A 272 23.05 -100.25 6.85
CA ARG A 272 22.73 -101.10 5.69
C ARG A 272 23.52 -100.75 4.44
N LEU A 273 23.76 -99.46 4.17
CA LEU A 273 24.58 -99.04 3.04
C LEU A 273 26.03 -99.49 3.17
N ILE A 274 26.61 -99.45 4.38
CA ILE A 274 27.95 -100.00 4.65
C ILE A 274 27.96 -101.51 4.41
N ASN A 275 26.97 -102.24 4.92
CA ASN A 275 26.91 -103.70 4.73
C ASN A 275 26.79 -104.06 3.24
N ILE A 276 25.91 -103.40 2.48
CA ILE A 276 25.76 -103.62 1.03
C ILE A 276 27.03 -103.24 0.28
N THR A 277 27.69 -102.15 0.65
CA THR A 277 28.94 -101.70 0.00
C THR A 277 30.07 -102.69 0.24
N ASN A 278 30.19 -103.21 1.46
CA ASN A 278 31.18 -104.23 1.79
C ASN A 278 30.92 -105.54 1.02
N GLU A 279 29.67 -106.02 1.02
CA GLU A 279 29.29 -107.24 0.28
C GLU A 279 29.56 -107.09 -1.23
N GLN A 280 29.18 -105.95 -1.83
CA GLN A 280 29.47 -105.67 -3.23
C GLN A 280 30.97 -105.55 -3.51
N GLY A 281 31.75 -104.94 -2.60
CA GLY A 281 33.20 -104.85 -2.69
C GLY A 281 33.88 -106.22 -2.65
N GLU A 282 33.43 -107.12 -1.78
CA GLU A 282 33.92 -108.50 -1.71
C GLU A 282 33.59 -109.27 -2.99
N ARG A 283 32.34 -109.19 -3.47
CA ARG A 283 31.93 -109.80 -4.74
C ARG A 283 32.73 -109.28 -5.93
N LEU A 284 33.02 -107.97 -5.97
CA LEU A 284 33.82 -107.37 -7.02
C LEU A 284 35.28 -107.85 -6.96
N SER A 285 35.87 -107.89 -5.76
CA SER A 285 37.23 -108.40 -5.56
C SER A 285 37.35 -109.87 -5.99
N LEU A 286 36.34 -110.70 -5.70
CA LEU A 286 36.28 -112.08 -6.15
C LEU A 286 36.19 -112.16 -7.68
N LEU A 287 35.33 -111.35 -8.29
CA LEU A 287 35.20 -111.25 -9.76
C LEU A 287 36.49 -110.77 -10.45
N GLU A 288 37.20 -109.81 -9.84
CA GLU A 288 38.50 -109.36 -10.31
C GLU A 288 39.54 -110.47 -10.20
N TYR A 289 39.59 -111.18 -9.08
CA TYR A 289 40.45 -112.33 -8.89
C TYR A 289 40.19 -113.41 -9.97
N MET A 290 38.92 -113.78 -10.17
CA MET A 290 38.52 -114.75 -11.19
C MET A 290 38.91 -114.31 -12.60
N ASN A 291 38.70 -113.04 -12.95
CA ASN A 291 39.05 -112.51 -14.26
C ASN A 291 40.57 -112.52 -14.49
N ILE A 292 41.36 -112.05 -13.50
CA ILE A 292 42.82 -111.99 -13.61
C ILE A 292 43.41 -113.39 -13.75
N HIS A 293 42.88 -114.37 -13.01
CA HIS A 293 43.38 -115.74 -13.01
C HIS A 293 42.72 -116.63 -14.08
N ASN A 294 41.69 -116.12 -14.77
CA ASN A 294 40.85 -116.86 -15.71
C ASN A 294 40.34 -118.18 -15.10
N ASP A 295 39.96 -118.10 -13.83
CA ASP A 295 39.57 -119.21 -12.98
C ASP A 295 38.27 -118.83 -12.29
N PHE A 296 37.14 -119.13 -12.93
CA PHE A 296 35.82 -118.77 -12.43
C PHE A 296 35.27 -119.91 -11.60
N PHE A 297 34.78 -119.61 -10.40
CA PHE A 297 34.29 -120.63 -9.48
C PHE A 297 33.04 -120.18 -8.71
N ALA A 298 31.98 -120.97 -8.73
CA ALA A 298 30.75 -120.67 -8.00
C ALA A 298 30.37 -121.81 -7.06
N PRO A 299 29.66 -121.53 -5.96
CA PRO A 299 29.10 -122.59 -5.13
C PRO A 299 28.16 -123.46 -5.95
N LEU A 300 28.23 -124.78 -5.78
CA LEU A 300 27.29 -125.72 -6.36
C LEU A 300 25.94 -125.55 -5.66
N LEU A 301 24.88 -125.38 -6.45
CA LEU A 301 23.52 -125.26 -5.94
C LEU A 301 22.74 -126.54 -6.21
N ASP A 302 21.85 -126.91 -5.30
CA ASP A 302 20.85 -127.96 -5.53
C ASP A 302 19.71 -127.47 -6.46
N ASP A 303 18.78 -128.36 -6.79
CA ASP A 303 17.65 -128.07 -7.68
C ASP A 303 16.68 -127.02 -7.10
N ASP A 304 16.76 -126.72 -5.80
CA ASP A 304 15.99 -125.69 -5.10
C ASP A 304 16.77 -124.36 -4.93
N GLY A 305 18.02 -124.30 -5.41
CA GLY A 305 18.87 -123.11 -5.37
C GLY A 305 19.63 -122.89 -4.05
N ASN A 306 19.65 -123.87 -3.16
CA ASN A 306 20.43 -123.80 -1.92
C ASN A 306 21.87 -124.26 -2.15
N VAL A 307 22.82 -123.65 -1.41
CA VAL A 307 24.24 -124.01 -1.51
C VAL A 307 24.46 -125.41 -0.94
N ILE A 308 25.09 -126.29 -1.72
CA ILE A 308 25.49 -127.61 -1.28
C ILE A 308 26.75 -127.48 -0.43
N LEU A 309 26.70 -127.98 0.79
CA LEU A 309 27.80 -127.97 1.75
C LEU A 309 28.48 -129.35 1.84
N ASP A 310 29.76 -129.37 2.16
CA ASP A 310 30.48 -130.59 2.55
C ASP A 310 30.22 -130.97 4.02
N ASP A 311 30.85 -132.05 4.48
CA ASP A 311 30.71 -132.59 5.83
C ASP A 311 31.30 -131.69 6.93
N ASP A 312 32.05 -130.65 6.55
CA ASP A 312 32.61 -129.61 7.42
C ASP A 312 31.83 -128.27 7.29
N ASP A 313 30.63 -128.28 6.70
CA ASP A 313 29.76 -127.12 6.43
C ASP A 313 30.37 -126.07 5.45
N ASN A 314 31.38 -126.43 4.64
CA ASN A 314 31.92 -125.53 3.63
C ASN A 314 31.18 -125.67 2.30
N ALA A 315 31.00 -124.56 1.58
CA ALA A 315 30.38 -124.58 0.27
C ALA A 315 31.21 -125.38 -0.74
N VAL A 316 30.60 -126.38 -1.36
CA VAL A 316 31.21 -127.14 -2.46
C VAL A 316 31.31 -126.21 -3.68
N MET A 317 32.53 -125.94 -4.15
CA MET A 317 32.77 -125.02 -5.26
C MET A 317 32.93 -125.77 -6.58
N VAL A 318 32.33 -125.25 -7.65
CA VAL A 318 32.56 -125.68 -9.03
C VAL A 318 33.43 -124.66 -9.72
N ASP A 319 34.55 -125.07 -10.30
CA ASP A 319 35.47 -124.22 -11.06
C ASP A 319 35.42 -124.48 -12.57
N TRP A 320 35.66 -123.44 -13.37
CA TRP A 320 35.82 -123.54 -14.82
C TRP A 320 36.80 -122.47 -15.34
N LYS A 321 37.63 -122.88 -16.32
CA LYS A 321 38.63 -122.02 -16.96
C LYS A 321 38.24 -121.71 -18.39
N TYR A 322 38.24 -120.43 -18.78
CA TYR A 322 37.89 -120.04 -20.13
C TYR A 322 39.09 -120.25 -21.07
N MET A 323 39.02 -121.15 -22.05
CA MET A 323 40.11 -121.30 -23.03
C MET A 323 40.08 -120.12 -24.02
N TYR A 324 41.11 -119.27 -24.01
CA TYR A 324 41.34 -118.29 -25.08
C TYR A 324 41.67 -119.04 -26.40
N ALA A 325 40.92 -118.75 -27.47
CA ALA A 325 41.18 -119.20 -28.83
C ALA A 325 42.29 -118.38 -29.50
#